data_AF-A0A7Y0LVL4-F1
#
_entry.id   AF-A0A7Y0LVL4-F1
#
_cell.length_a   1.000
_cell.length_b   1.000
_cell.length_c   1.000
_cell.angle_alpha   90.00
_cell.angle_beta   90.00
_cell.angle_gamma   90.00
#
_symmetry.space_group_name_H-M   'P 1'
#
loop_
_entity.id
_entity.type
_entity.pdbx_description
1 polymer ?
#
loop_
_entity_poly.entity_id
_entity_poly.type
_entity_poly.pdbx_seq_one_letter_code
_entity_poly.pdbx_strand_id
1 'polypeptide(L)' 'MARAERFGEIRAVIPGLSDRLLAERLRELEREGLLSRICPGTSGAPRYVLTAKGQALGPVIDAISSWAADWAQAAD' A
#
# COMPACT_ATOMS: atom_id res chain seq x y z
N MET A 1 -15.52 -4.45 3.05
CA MET A 1 -14.73 -5.39 2.23
C MET A 1 -13.56 -4.63 1.63
N ALA A 2 -12.31 -5.04 1.90
CA ALA A 2 -11.14 -4.39 1.31
C ALA A 2 -11.16 -4.58 -0.22
N ARG A 3 -11.13 -3.50 -0.99
CA ARG A 3 -11.04 -3.55 -2.46
C ARG A 3 -9.65 -4.05 -2.85
N ALA A 4 -9.61 -4.98 -3.81
CA ALA A 4 -8.37 -5.52 -4.34
C ALA A 4 -7.87 -4.67 -5.51
N GLU A 5 -6.74 -3.99 -5.31
CA GLU A 5 -6.22 -3.01 -6.27
C GLU A 5 -5.20 -3.65 -7.23
N ARG A 6 -5.19 -3.21 -8.48
CA ARG A 6 -4.16 -3.55 -9.47
C ARG A 6 -2.94 -2.66 -9.29
N PHE A 7 -1.78 -3.11 -9.78
CA PHE A 7 -0.54 -2.33 -9.76
C PHE A 7 -0.71 -0.89 -10.29
N GLY A 8 -1.40 -0.74 -11.44
CA GLY A 8 -1.64 0.58 -12.05
C GLY A 8 -2.54 1.49 -11.19
N GLU A 9 -3.51 0.94 -10.47
CA GLU A 9 -4.38 1.69 -9.55
C GLU A 9 -3.58 2.18 -8.34
N ILE A 10 -2.69 1.34 -7.79
CA ILE A 10 -1.78 1.73 -6.70
C ILE A 10 -0.77 2.78 -7.16
N ARG A 11 -0.20 2.62 -8.35
CA ARG A 11 0.75 3.59 -8.90
C ARG A 11 0.11 4.96 -9.12
N ALA A 12 -1.13 5.00 -9.59
CA ALA A 12 -1.82 6.24 -9.92
C ALA A 12 -2.00 7.17 -8.70
N VAL A 13 -2.04 6.62 -7.48
CA VAL A 13 -2.20 7.40 -6.24
C VAL A 13 -0.88 7.78 -5.56
N ILE A 14 0.28 7.34 -6.10
CA ILE A 14 1.62 7.67 -5.55
C ILE A 14 2.47 8.37 -6.63
N PRO A 15 2.25 9.67 -6.87
CA PRO A 15 2.99 10.41 -7.88
C PRO A 15 4.48 10.47 -7.53
N GLY A 16 5.35 10.31 -8.55
CA GLY A 16 6.81 10.36 -8.41
C GLY A 16 7.48 9.04 -8.02
N LEU A 17 6.72 7.99 -7.68
CA LEU A 17 7.29 6.67 -7.40
C LEU A 17 7.55 5.90 -8.70
N SER A 18 8.76 5.35 -8.88
CA SER A 18 9.08 4.53 -10.04
C SER A 18 8.43 3.15 -9.96
N ASP A 19 8.12 2.56 -11.12
CA ASP A 19 7.51 1.22 -11.21
C ASP A 19 8.38 0.16 -10.52
N ARG A 20 9.70 0.28 -10.67
CA ARG A 20 10.67 -0.61 -10.02
C ARG A 20 10.54 -0.55 -8.49
N LEU A 21 10.55 0.66 -7.94
CA LEU A 21 10.48 0.85 -6.48
C LEU A 21 9.12 0.40 -5.94
N LEU A 22 8.01 0.71 -6.63
CA LEU A 22 6.69 0.20 -6.24
C LEU A 22 6.66 -1.34 -6.21
N ALA A 23 7.20 -2.00 -7.23
CA ALA A 23 7.28 -3.46 -7.28
C ALA A 23 8.18 -4.05 -6.18
N GLU A 24 9.26 -3.36 -5.80
CA GLU A 24 10.09 -3.73 -4.64
C GLU A 24 9.30 -3.60 -3.32
N ARG A 25 8.60 -2.49 -3.10
CA ARG A 25 7.79 -2.27 -1.88
C ARG A 25 6.62 -3.23 -1.75
N LEU A 26 5.91 -3.55 -2.83
CA LEU A 26 4.82 -4.53 -2.79
C LEU A 26 5.34 -5.93 -2.45
N ARG A 27 6.51 -6.33 -2.99
CA ARG A 27 7.15 -7.62 -2.64
C ARG A 27 7.60 -7.66 -1.18
N GLU A 28 8.13 -6.55 -0.67
CA GLU A 28 8.50 -6.42 0.74
C GLU A 28 7.27 -6.58 1.64
N LEU A 29 6.18 -5.84 1.38
CA LEU A 29 4.94 -5.94 2.15
C LEU A 29 4.30 -7.34 2.07
N GLU A 30 4.41 -8.02 0.93
CA GLU A 30 3.98 -9.42 0.77
C GLU A 30 4.83 -10.36 1.63
N ARG A 31 6.16 -10.21 1.60
CA ARG A 31 7.10 -10.99 2.42
C ARG A 31 6.85 -10.81 3.92
N GLU A 32 6.56 -9.57 4.36
CA GLU A 32 6.25 -9.27 5.76
C GLU A 32 4.81 -9.68 6.18
N GLY A 33 4.03 -10.24 5.25
CA GLY A 33 2.67 -10.72 5.50
C GLY A 33 1.64 -9.60 5.70
N LEU A 34 1.93 -8.38 5.26
CA LEU A 34 1.02 -7.23 5.30
C LEU A 34 0.10 -7.18 4.06
N LEU A 35 0.60 -7.72 2.95
CA LEU A 35 -0.09 -7.75 1.66
C LEU A 35 -0.22 -9.20 1.16
N SER A 36 -1.29 -9.48 0.43
CA SER A 36 -1.48 -10.73 -0.33
C SER A 36 -1.66 -10.40 -1.80
N ARG A 37 -0.96 -11.16 -2.65
CA ARG A 37 -1.10 -11.08 -4.11
C ARG A 37 -2.04 -12.18 -4.61
N ILE A 38 -3.14 -11.78 -5.24
CA ILE A 38 -4.17 -12.68 -5.77
C ILE A 38 -4.14 -12.63 -7.30
N CYS A 39 -4.08 -13.79 -7.95
CA CYS A 39 -4.22 -13.91 -9.39
C CYS A 39 -5.62 -14.48 -9.71
N PRO A 40 -6.56 -13.67 -10.22
CA PRO A 40 -7.89 -14.15 -10.58
C PRO A 40 -7.81 -15.01 -11.85
N GLY A 41 -7.52 -16.29 -11.68
CA GLY A 41 -7.34 -17.26 -12.78
C GLY A 41 -6.02 -17.13 -13.54
N THR A 42 -5.83 -18.00 -14.53
CA THR A 42 -4.57 -18.18 -15.27
C THR A 42 -4.15 -16.96 -16.10
N SER A 43 -5.10 -16.14 -16.55
CA SER A 43 -4.86 -14.93 -17.37
C SER A 43 -5.12 -13.61 -16.61
N GLY A 44 -5.48 -13.68 -15.34
CA GLY A 44 -5.82 -12.51 -14.53
C GLY A 44 -4.60 -11.68 -14.15
N ALA A 45 -4.68 -10.37 -14.35
CA ALA A 45 -3.67 -9.45 -13.81
C ALA A 45 -3.63 -9.56 -12.27
N PRO A 46 -2.43 -9.58 -11.65
CA PRO A 46 -2.29 -9.64 -10.21
C PRO A 46 -3.03 -8.49 -9.52
N ARG A 47 -3.69 -8.81 -8.41
CA ARG A 47 -4.32 -7.86 -7.50
C ARG A 47 -3.67 -7.97 -6.13
N TYR A 48 -3.68 -6.85 -5.42
CA TYR A 48 -3.07 -6.73 -4.10
C TYR A 48 -4.16 -6.41 -3.07
N VAL A 49 -4.13 -7.13 -1.95
CA VAL A 49 -5.10 -6.99 -0.86
C VAL A 49 -4.34 -6.95 0.45
N LEU A 50 -4.71 -6.06 1.37
CA LEU A 50 -4.17 -6.08 2.73
C LEU A 50 -4.63 -7.34 3.46
N THR A 51 -3.69 -8.01 4.13
CA THR A 51 -4.01 -9.09 5.07
C THR A 51 -4.67 -8.51 6.33
N ALA A 52 -5.13 -9.37 7.24
CA ALA A 52 -5.58 -8.93 8.57
C ALA A 52 -4.48 -8.14 9.31
N LYS A 53 -3.21 -8.57 9.20
CA LYS A 53 -2.04 -7.87 9.76
C LYS A 53 -1.86 -6.49 9.12
N GLY A 54 -2.00 -6.40 7.79
CA GLY A 54 -1.91 -5.13 7.06
C GLY A 54 -3.03 -4.14 7.42
N GLN A 55 -4.26 -4.64 7.56
CA GLN A 55 -5.41 -3.82 7.96
C GLN A 55 -5.26 -3.31 9.40
N ALA A 56 -4.77 -4.15 10.32
CA ALA A 56 -4.53 -3.76 11.71
C ALA A 56 -3.44 -2.68 11.88
N LEU A 57 -2.58 -2.48 10.87
CA LEU A 57 -1.59 -1.41 10.86
C LEU A 57 -2.20 -0.04 10.51
N GLY A 58 -3.36 0.00 9.85
CA GLY A 58 -4.03 1.25 9.42
C GLY A 58 -4.15 2.30 10.55
N PRO A 59 -4.72 1.97 11.71
CA PRO A 59 -4.84 2.91 12.82
C PRO A 59 -3.50 3.48 13.33
N VAL A 60 -2.39 2.74 13.21
CA VAL A 60 -1.06 3.22 13.59
C VAL A 60 -0.57 4.25 12.57
N ILE A 61 -0.77 3.99 11.28
CA ILE A 61 -0.44 4.94 10.21
C ILE A 61 -1.27 6.22 10.37
N ASP A 62 -2.57 6.09 10.63
CA ASP A 62 -3.47 7.22 10.85
C ASP A 62 -3.03 8.07 12.06
N ALA A 63 -2.59 7.44 13.15
CA ALA A 63 -2.05 8.14 14.31
C ALA A 63 -0.77 8.92 13.97
N ILE A 64 0.14 8.33 13.20
CA ILE A 64 1.36 9.01 12.72
C ILE A 64 0.98 10.18 11.80
N SER A 65 0.01 9.99 10.89
CA SER A 65 -0.47 11.04 10.00
C SER A 65 -1.15 12.19 10.74
N SER A 66 -1.95 11.88 11.77
CA SER A 66 -2.57 12.90 12.63
C SER A 66 -1.51 13.70 13.38
N TRP A 67 -0.54 13.02 14.00
CA TRP A 67 0.60 13.69 14.63
C TRP A 67 1.33 14.57 13.60
N ALA A 68 1.70 14.02 12.44
CA ALA A 68 2.39 14.80 11.42
C ALA A 68 1.58 16.04 10.99
N ALA A 69 0.25 15.93 10.82
CA ALA A 69 -0.59 17.07 10.45
C ALA A 69 -0.57 18.21 11.48
N ASP A 70 -0.47 17.89 12.77
CA ASP A 70 -0.38 18.89 13.85
C ASP A 70 0.95 19.65 13.85
N TRP A 71 2.02 19.05 13.30
CA TRP A 71 3.39 19.59 13.37
C TRP A 71 4.00 19.94 12.00
N ALA A 72 3.34 19.60 10.89
CA ALA A 72 3.89 19.74 9.52
C ALA A 72 3.87 21.17 8.95
N GLN A 73 3.71 22.21 9.78
CA GLN A 73 4.05 23.61 9.49
C GLN A 73 4.51 24.26 10.81
N ALA A 74 5.75 24.73 10.99
CA ALA A 74 6.55 25.59 10.13
C ALA A 74 7.93 25.04 9.77
N ALA A 75 8.16 24.82 8.48
CA ALA A 75 9.47 24.98 7.88
C ALA A 75 9.27 25.95 6.71
N ASP A 76 9.64 27.22 6.94
CA ASP A 76 9.98 28.17 5.89
C ASP A 76 11.16 27.64 5.05
#